data_AF-A0A3D4IPL9-F1
#
_entry.id   AF-A0A3D4IPL9-F1
#
_cell.length_a   1.000
_cell.length_b   1.000
_cell.length_c   1.000
_cell.angle_alpha   90.00
_cell.angle_beta   90.00
_cell.angle_gamma   90.00
#
_symmetry.space_group_name_H-M   'P 1'
#
loop_
_entity.id
_entity.type
_entity.pdbx_description
1 polymer ?
#
loop_
_entity_poly.entity_id
_entity_poly.type
_entity_poly.pdbx_seq_one_letter_code
_entity_poly.pdbx_strand_id
1 'polypeptide(L)'
;VEFSGNFWTQFFHNSLLFLDIFIFGQWIHTNADRIVSDFFKYEREELRFSVVKIIAAAAHANQKIEFEERKLLDFFLQSAGLPPEKKKEAIEIFERGIEVEVINLPTNNSWLLKKYFLEMAILTIWSDKKVEEKENKFLTRLCKYLDFKDEDLENSMIAIEGFVLEHWEELGYLQNKQDYNEVSERFIRRLTKLAESNKNRIIGEVRESKKLMELLRKAKVGELTEEEKSQIQKLMVTVLKTIPTFVIISLPQRYLTLPVLMKILPSNLFSESLDH
;
A
#
# COMPACT_ATOMS: atom_id res chain seq x y z
N VAL A 1 15.27 -22.31 -4.20
CA VAL A 1 15.25 -21.60 -5.49
C VAL A 1 15.92 -20.26 -5.23
N GLU A 2 17.09 -20.02 -5.82
CA GLU A 2 17.77 -18.72 -5.73
C GLU A 2 16.92 -17.68 -6.47
N PHE A 3 16.33 -16.74 -5.74
CA PHE A 3 15.58 -15.61 -6.28
C PHE A 3 16.55 -14.49 -6.71
N SER A 4 17.35 -14.73 -7.73
CA SER A 4 18.13 -13.66 -8.36
C SER A 4 17.33 -13.06 -9.53
N GLY A 5 16.75 -11.87 -9.32
CA GLY A 5 16.58 -10.90 -10.42
C GLY A 5 15.20 -10.31 -10.74
N ASN A 6 14.12 -10.58 -10.01
CA ASN A 6 12.82 -9.94 -10.28
C ASN A 6 12.13 -9.42 -9.02
N PHE A 7 12.07 -8.09 -8.88
CA PHE A 7 11.40 -7.38 -7.78
C PHE A 7 9.97 -7.88 -7.56
N TRP A 8 9.18 -8.07 -8.63
CA TRP A 8 7.78 -8.45 -8.54
C TRP A 8 7.57 -9.86 -8.01
N THR A 9 8.42 -10.81 -8.43
CA THR A 9 8.37 -12.17 -7.90
C THR A 9 8.64 -12.17 -6.39
N GLN A 10 9.66 -11.42 -5.95
CA GLN A 10 9.97 -11.26 -4.52
C GLN A 10 8.86 -10.55 -3.76
N PHE A 11 8.30 -9.47 -4.34
CA PHE A 11 7.19 -8.72 -3.78
C PHE A 11 5.98 -9.63 -3.55
N PHE A 12 5.55 -10.38 -4.57
CA PHE A 12 4.40 -11.28 -4.42
C PHE A 12 4.70 -12.44 -3.48
N HIS A 13 5.94 -12.95 -3.46
CA HIS A 13 6.32 -13.96 -2.48
C HIS A 13 6.18 -13.41 -1.05
N ASN A 14 6.65 -12.19 -0.78
CA ASN A 14 6.50 -11.52 0.52
C ASN A 14 5.02 -11.20 0.85
N SER A 15 4.27 -10.74 -0.14
CA SER A 15 2.83 -10.45 -0.02
C SER A 15 2.03 -11.73 0.33
N LEU A 16 2.39 -12.87 -0.24
CA LEU A 16 1.76 -14.16 0.05
C LEU A 16 2.19 -14.74 1.40
N LEU A 17 3.38 -14.40 1.91
CA LEU A 17 3.78 -14.75 3.28
C LEU A 17 2.84 -14.11 4.32
N PHE A 18 2.27 -12.93 4.04
CA PHE A 18 1.25 -12.35 4.91
C PHE A 18 0.03 -13.28 5.05
N LEU A 19 -0.48 -13.86 3.95
CA LEU A 19 -1.58 -14.84 4.01
C LEU A 19 -1.18 -16.11 4.77
N ASP A 20 0.07 -16.55 4.62
CA ASP A 20 0.60 -17.71 5.33
C ASP A 20 0.68 -17.46 6.85
N ILE A 21 1.13 -16.27 7.26
CA ILE A 21 1.15 -15.85 8.67
C ILE A 21 -0.28 -15.70 9.21
N PHE A 22 -1.20 -15.14 8.42
CA PHE A 22 -2.60 -15.00 8.79
C PHE A 22 -3.25 -16.36 9.08
N ILE A 23 -3.10 -17.32 8.16
CA ILE A 23 -3.60 -18.69 8.33
C ILE A 23 -2.93 -19.39 9.50
N PHE A 24 -1.61 -19.25 9.66
CA PHE A 24 -0.89 -19.83 10.79
C PHE A 24 -1.40 -19.29 12.14
N GLY A 25 -1.69 -17.99 12.21
CA GLY A 25 -2.27 -17.35 13.39
C GLY A 25 -3.66 -17.89 13.75
N GLN A 26 -4.47 -18.30 12.76
CA GLN A 26 -5.73 -18.98 13.04
C GLN A 26 -5.51 -20.43 13.47
N TRP A 27 -4.58 -21.13 12.82
CA TRP A 27 -4.29 -22.53 13.08
C TRP A 27 -3.76 -22.79 14.51
N ILE A 28 -2.90 -21.92 15.05
CA ILE A 28 -2.32 -22.11 16.40
C ILE A 28 -3.36 -22.11 17.52
N HIS A 29 -4.57 -21.59 17.27
CA HIS A 29 -5.69 -21.59 18.22
C HIS A 29 -6.60 -22.83 18.10
N THR A 30 -6.22 -23.80 17.27
CA THR A 30 -6.98 -25.03 17.04
C THR A 30 -6.24 -26.26 17.55
N ASN A 31 -6.98 -27.31 17.90
CA ASN A 31 -6.38 -28.60 18.23
C ASN A 31 -5.88 -29.25 16.94
N ALA A 32 -4.57 -29.45 16.84
CA ALA A 32 -3.95 -29.97 15.63
C ALA A 32 -4.34 -31.44 15.41
N ASP A 33 -5.22 -31.67 14.44
CA ASP A 33 -5.45 -32.97 13.83
C ASP A 33 -5.32 -32.88 12.30
N ARG A 34 -5.45 -34.02 11.62
CA ARG A 34 -5.33 -34.09 10.15
C ARG A 34 -6.43 -33.30 9.44
N ILE A 35 -7.65 -33.31 9.97
CA ILE A 35 -8.82 -32.62 9.37
C ILE A 35 -8.60 -31.11 9.43
N VAL A 36 -8.15 -30.61 10.57
CA VAL A 36 -7.79 -29.21 10.78
C VAL A 36 -6.65 -28.79 9.86
N SER A 37 -5.61 -29.62 9.72
CA SER A 37 -4.50 -29.33 8.80
C SER A 37 -4.96 -29.22 7.34
N ASP A 38 -5.82 -30.13 6.89
CA ASP A 38 -6.32 -30.13 5.51
C ASP A 38 -7.29 -28.95 5.26
N PHE A 39 -8.09 -28.57 6.27
CA PHE A 39 -8.91 -27.36 6.23
C PHE A 39 -8.07 -26.09 6.02
N PHE A 40 -7.02 -25.86 6.82
CA PHE A 40 -6.22 -24.64 6.68
C PHE A 40 -5.37 -24.60 5.40
N LYS A 41 -5.00 -25.76 4.83
CA LYS A 41 -4.40 -25.81 3.49
C LYS A 41 -5.40 -25.34 2.43
N TYR A 42 -6.65 -25.79 2.53
CA TYR A 42 -7.73 -25.38 1.64
C TYR A 42 -8.01 -23.88 1.78
N GLU A 43 -8.19 -23.37 3.01
CA GLU A 43 -8.42 -21.94 3.25
C GLU A 43 -7.28 -21.06 2.71
N ARG A 44 -6.03 -21.49 2.89
CA ARG A 44 -4.87 -20.79 2.32
C ARG A 44 -4.93 -20.73 0.79
N GLU A 45 -5.29 -21.83 0.14
CA GLU A 45 -5.45 -21.87 -1.32
C GLU A 45 -6.59 -20.96 -1.77
N GLU A 46 -7.74 -20.99 -1.09
CA GLU A 46 -8.90 -20.15 -1.40
C GLU A 46 -8.61 -18.66 -1.19
N LEU A 47 -7.84 -18.27 -0.17
CA LEU A 47 -7.38 -16.88 0.00
C LEU A 47 -6.53 -16.44 -1.19
N ARG A 48 -5.57 -17.26 -1.62
CA ARG A 48 -4.70 -16.95 -2.77
C ARG A 48 -5.49 -16.88 -4.07
N PHE A 49 -6.46 -17.78 -4.24
CA PHE A 49 -7.36 -17.78 -5.39
C PHE A 49 -8.31 -16.56 -5.37
N SER A 50 -8.73 -16.09 -4.19
CA SER A 50 -9.51 -14.88 -4.04
C SER A 50 -8.74 -13.63 -4.47
N VAL A 51 -7.42 -13.59 -4.25
CA VAL A 51 -6.57 -12.51 -4.78
C VAL A 51 -6.57 -12.49 -6.31
N VAL A 52 -6.54 -13.65 -6.98
CA VAL A 52 -6.68 -13.73 -8.45
C VAL A 52 -7.99 -13.08 -8.89
N LYS A 53 -9.11 -13.42 -8.24
CA LYS A 53 -10.42 -12.85 -8.58
C LYS A 53 -10.43 -11.33 -8.39
N ILE A 54 -9.74 -10.82 -7.37
CA ILE A 54 -9.59 -9.38 -7.14
C ILE A 54 -8.76 -8.71 -8.23
N ILE A 55 -7.62 -9.29 -8.59
CA ILE A 55 -6.78 -8.81 -9.70
C ILE A 55 -7.60 -8.80 -11.01
N ALA A 56 -8.35 -9.86 -11.28
CA ALA A 56 -9.24 -9.95 -12.45
C ALA A 56 -10.33 -8.87 -12.44
N ALA A 57 -11.02 -8.67 -11.31
CA ALA A 57 -12.06 -7.66 -11.21
C ALA A 57 -11.49 -6.24 -11.39
N ALA A 58 -10.31 -5.97 -10.83
CA ALA A 58 -9.63 -4.69 -10.93
C ALA A 58 -9.15 -4.41 -12.37
N ALA A 59 -8.53 -5.38 -13.04
CA ALA A 59 -8.06 -5.25 -14.42
C ALA A 59 -9.19 -5.07 -15.45
N HIS A 60 -10.43 -5.44 -15.09
CA HIS A 60 -11.61 -5.23 -15.93
C HIS A 60 -12.36 -3.93 -15.62
N ALA A 61 -11.88 -3.11 -14.68
CA ALA A 61 -12.59 -1.92 -14.21
C ALA A 61 -12.90 -0.90 -15.32
N ASN A 62 -12.02 -0.75 -16.30
CA ASN A 62 -12.19 0.16 -17.44
C ASN A 62 -12.64 -0.56 -18.74
N GLN A 63 -12.89 -1.87 -18.69
CA GLN A 63 -13.23 -2.78 -19.80
C GLN A 63 -12.09 -3.10 -20.79
N LYS A 64 -10.85 -2.77 -20.45
CA LYS A 64 -9.68 -3.05 -21.28
C LYS A 64 -8.50 -3.51 -20.40
N ILE A 65 -8.12 -4.77 -20.55
CA ILE A 65 -6.95 -5.32 -19.86
C ILE A 65 -5.67 -4.77 -20.50
N GLU A 66 -4.85 -4.11 -19.70
CA GLU A 66 -3.56 -3.59 -20.12
C GLU A 66 -2.45 -4.64 -19.97
N PHE A 67 -1.35 -4.46 -20.72
CA PHE A 67 -0.21 -5.40 -20.69
C PHE A 67 0.37 -5.53 -19.27
N GLU A 68 0.44 -4.42 -18.56
CA GLU A 68 0.97 -4.29 -17.21
C GLU A 68 0.14 -5.08 -16.18
N GLU A 69 -1.18 -5.04 -16.26
CA GLU A 69 -2.10 -5.79 -15.39
C GLU A 69 -1.97 -7.31 -15.61
N ARG A 70 -1.83 -7.73 -16.86
CA ARG A 70 -1.55 -9.12 -17.21
C ARG A 70 -0.20 -9.59 -16.65
N LYS A 71 0.83 -8.75 -16.73
CA LYS A 71 2.13 -9.06 -16.13
C LYS A 71 2.07 -9.16 -14.62
N LEU A 72 1.29 -8.30 -13.98
CA LEU A 72 1.04 -8.37 -12.54
C LEU A 72 0.42 -9.72 -12.15
N LEU A 73 -0.59 -10.18 -12.90
CA LEU A 73 -1.15 -11.52 -12.71
C LEU A 73 -0.10 -12.62 -12.91
N ASP A 74 0.71 -12.56 -13.98
CA ASP A 74 1.75 -13.55 -14.24
C ASP A 74 2.71 -13.68 -13.06
N PHE A 75 3.18 -12.55 -12.50
CA PHE A 75 4.06 -12.55 -11.33
C PHE A 75 3.35 -13.10 -10.09
N PHE A 76 2.08 -12.76 -9.88
CA PHE A 76 1.30 -13.31 -8.79
C PHE A 76 1.19 -14.84 -8.90
N LEU A 77 0.80 -15.37 -10.06
CA LEU A 77 0.60 -16.82 -10.27
C LEU A 77 1.90 -17.64 -10.16
N GLN A 78 3.04 -17.04 -10.49
CA GLN A 78 4.36 -17.64 -10.26
C GLN A 78 4.65 -17.83 -8.78
N SER A 79 4.28 -16.84 -7.95
CA SER A 79 4.51 -16.87 -6.49
C SER A 79 3.40 -17.57 -5.70
N ALA A 80 2.17 -17.63 -6.22
CA ALA A 80 0.98 -18.10 -5.52
C ALA A 80 0.99 -19.60 -5.17
N GLY A 81 1.84 -20.41 -5.81
CA GLY A 81 1.92 -21.85 -5.51
C GLY A 81 0.60 -22.62 -5.72
N LEU A 82 -0.30 -22.10 -6.56
CA LEU A 82 -1.58 -22.72 -6.87
C LEU A 82 -1.39 -24.04 -7.66
N PRO A 83 -2.24 -25.06 -7.45
CA PRO A 83 -2.25 -26.27 -8.28
C PRO A 83 -2.48 -25.95 -9.77
N PRO A 84 -2.01 -26.80 -10.70
CA PRO A 84 -2.16 -26.56 -12.15
C PRO A 84 -3.60 -26.29 -12.59
N GLU A 85 -4.58 -27.03 -12.06
CA GLU A 85 -5.99 -26.86 -12.41
C GLU A 85 -6.53 -25.49 -11.96
N LYS A 86 -6.22 -25.08 -10.73
CA LYS A 86 -6.57 -23.74 -10.21
C LYS A 86 -5.85 -22.63 -10.97
N LYS A 87 -4.61 -22.84 -11.42
CA LYS A 87 -3.91 -21.86 -12.28
C LYS A 87 -4.61 -21.68 -13.62
N LYS A 88 -5.10 -22.76 -14.22
CA LYS A 88 -5.88 -22.69 -15.46
C LYS A 88 -7.20 -21.94 -15.25
N GLU A 89 -7.94 -22.30 -14.20
CA GLU A 89 -9.17 -21.60 -13.80
C GLU A 89 -8.92 -20.11 -13.53
N ALA A 90 -7.82 -19.77 -12.85
CA ALA A 90 -7.41 -18.40 -12.58
C ALA A 90 -7.23 -17.57 -13.86
N ILE A 91 -6.57 -18.13 -14.88
CA ILE A 91 -6.39 -17.47 -16.18
C ILE A 91 -7.74 -17.30 -16.88
N GLU A 92 -8.59 -18.32 -16.89
CA GLU A 92 -9.93 -18.24 -17.49
C GLU A 92 -10.80 -17.15 -16.84
N ILE A 93 -10.78 -17.05 -15.51
CA ILE A 93 -11.47 -15.99 -14.76
C ILE A 93 -10.90 -14.62 -15.12
N PHE A 94 -9.57 -14.50 -15.21
CA PHE A 94 -8.93 -13.24 -15.55
C PHE A 94 -9.27 -12.77 -16.97
N GLU A 95 -9.30 -13.66 -17.97
CA GLU A 95 -9.71 -13.29 -19.33
C GLU A 95 -11.18 -12.86 -19.39
N ARG A 96 -12.06 -13.58 -18.69
CA ARG A 96 -13.50 -13.31 -18.71
C ARG A 96 -13.87 -12.05 -17.92
N GLY A 97 -13.12 -11.76 -16.86
CA GLY A 97 -13.51 -10.81 -15.84
C GLY A 97 -14.50 -11.39 -14.84
N ILE A 98 -14.62 -10.72 -13.70
CA ILE A 98 -15.54 -11.07 -12.62
C ILE A 98 -16.02 -9.81 -11.90
N GLU A 99 -17.31 -9.75 -11.58
CA GLU A 99 -17.87 -8.66 -10.78
C GLU A 99 -17.56 -8.87 -9.30
N VAL A 100 -17.32 -7.77 -8.57
CA VAL A 100 -16.89 -7.79 -7.17
C VAL A 100 -17.89 -8.53 -6.29
N GLU A 101 -19.18 -8.33 -6.54
CA GLU A 101 -20.29 -8.91 -5.80
C GLU A 101 -20.35 -10.45 -5.92
N VAL A 102 -19.76 -11.01 -6.98
CA VAL A 102 -19.75 -12.44 -7.27
C VAL A 102 -18.53 -13.15 -6.69
N ILE A 103 -17.49 -12.42 -6.30
CA ILE A 103 -16.21 -13.00 -5.85
C ILE A 103 -16.39 -13.89 -4.61
N ASN A 104 -17.31 -13.51 -3.71
CA ASN A 104 -17.54 -14.11 -2.39
C ASN A 104 -16.24 -14.26 -1.59
N LEU A 105 -15.67 -13.13 -1.16
CA LEU A 105 -14.37 -13.12 -0.47
C LEU A 105 -14.45 -13.78 0.92
N PRO A 106 -13.56 -14.74 1.24
CA PRO A 106 -13.47 -15.37 2.56
C PRO A 106 -12.79 -14.41 3.55
N THR A 107 -13.44 -13.29 3.85
CA THR A 107 -12.85 -12.25 4.72
C THR A 107 -12.98 -12.60 6.20
N ASN A 108 -13.93 -13.45 6.58
CA ASN A 108 -14.22 -13.80 7.98
C ASN A 108 -14.32 -12.56 8.90
N ASN A 109 -14.83 -11.44 8.38
CA ASN A 109 -14.85 -10.12 9.03
C ASN A 109 -13.47 -9.59 9.51
N SER A 110 -12.37 -10.14 9.00
CA SER A 110 -11.01 -9.68 9.29
C SER A 110 -10.74 -8.38 8.52
N TRP A 111 -10.60 -7.28 9.26
CA TRP A 111 -10.18 -5.98 8.73
C TRP A 111 -8.88 -6.10 7.91
N LEU A 112 -7.95 -6.93 8.37
CA LEU A 112 -6.65 -7.10 7.74
C LEU A 112 -6.73 -7.79 6.38
N LEU A 113 -7.56 -8.83 6.24
CA LEU A 113 -7.80 -9.48 4.94
C LEU A 113 -8.53 -8.55 3.97
N LYS A 114 -9.55 -7.84 4.46
CA LYS A 114 -10.28 -6.84 3.66
C LYS A 114 -9.30 -5.80 3.12
N LYS A 115 -8.41 -5.27 3.97
CA LYS A 115 -7.41 -4.28 3.59
C LYS A 115 -6.44 -4.85 2.56
N TYR A 116 -5.96 -6.07 2.77
CA TYR A 116 -5.08 -6.76 1.83
C TYR A 116 -5.73 -6.90 0.44
N PHE A 117 -6.99 -7.35 0.35
CA PHE A 117 -7.70 -7.43 -0.94
C PHE A 117 -7.87 -6.06 -1.59
N LEU A 118 -8.24 -5.04 -0.81
CA LEU A 118 -8.35 -3.67 -1.33
C LEU A 118 -7.02 -3.18 -1.90
N GLU A 119 -5.92 -3.37 -1.18
CA GLU A 119 -4.59 -2.94 -1.61
C GLU A 119 -4.08 -3.69 -2.84
N MET A 120 -4.41 -4.98 -2.97
CA MET A 120 -4.15 -5.74 -4.19
C MET A 120 -4.93 -5.20 -5.40
N ALA A 121 -6.17 -4.77 -5.20
CA ALA A 121 -6.95 -4.12 -6.26
C ALA A 121 -6.37 -2.77 -6.66
N ILE A 122 -6.01 -1.94 -5.67
CA ILE A 122 -5.38 -0.63 -5.90
C ILE A 122 -4.07 -0.79 -6.67
N LEU A 123 -3.21 -1.74 -6.26
CA LEU A 123 -1.95 -2.02 -6.93
C LEU A 123 -2.16 -2.48 -8.38
N THR A 124 -3.22 -3.26 -8.63
CA THR A 124 -3.57 -3.72 -9.99
C THR A 124 -3.95 -2.54 -10.87
N ILE A 125 -4.85 -1.66 -10.40
CA ILE A 125 -5.27 -0.46 -11.14
C ILE A 125 -4.10 0.52 -11.31
N TRP A 126 -3.23 0.62 -10.30
CA TRP A 126 -2.08 1.51 -10.36
C TRP A 126 -1.11 1.14 -11.49
N SER A 127 -1.12 -0.11 -11.96
CA SER A 127 -0.23 -0.59 -13.02
C SER A 127 -0.44 0.06 -14.41
N ASP A 128 -1.55 0.78 -14.65
CA ASP A 128 -1.82 1.51 -15.90
C ASP A 128 -1.56 3.04 -15.80
N LYS A 129 -1.59 3.78 -16.93
CA LYS A 129 -1.18 5.19 -17.14
C LYS A 129 -1.88 6.20 -16.24
N LYS A 130 -3.17 6.05 -15.97
CA LYS A 130 -3.99 7.05 -15.27
C LYS A 130 -5.18 6.37 -14.61
N VAL A 131 -5.37 6.61 -13.32
CA VAL A 131 -6.60 6.20 -12.64
C VAL A 131 -7.78 6.88 -13.32
N GLU A 132 -8.53 6.13 -14.11
CA GLU A 132 -9.72 6.63 -14.79
C GLU A 132 -10.88 6.79 -13.80
N GLU A 133 -11.87 7.62 -14.15
CA GLU A 133 -13.07 7.76 -13.33
C GLU A 133 -13.78 6.40 -13.11
N LYS A 134 -13.69 5.49 -14.09
CA LYS A 134 -14.22 4.13 -14.00
C LYS A 134 -13.50 3.28 -12.95
N GLU A 135 -12.18 3.38 -12.88
CA GLU A 135 -11.36 2.66 -11.90
C GLU A 135 -11.58 3.17 -10.48
N ASN A 136 -11.73 4.49 -10.32
CA ASN A 136 -12.09 5.06 -9.02
C ASN A 136 -13.51 4.62 -8.59
N LYS A 137 -14.47 4.56 -9.53
CA LYS A 137 -15.81 3.99 -9.26
C LYS A 137 -15.73 2.53 -8.85
N PHE A 138 -14.88 1.73 -9.51
CA PHE A 138 -14.62 0.35 -9.12
C PHE A 138 -14.06 0.25 -7.71
N LEU A 139 -13.01 1.02 -7.37
CA LEU A 139 -12.40 1.01 -6.04
C LEU A 139 -13.39 1.44 -4.95
N THR A 140 -14.22 2.44 -5.23
CA THR A 140 -15.29 2.87 -4.33
C THR A 140 -16.32 1.77 -4.11
N ARG A 141 -16.69 1.03 -5.17
CA ARG A 141 -17.61 -0.11 -5.09
C ARG A 141 -16.99 -1.27 -4.28
N LEU A 142 -15.72 -1.60 -4.53
CA LEU A 142 -14.99 -2.62 -3.79
C LEU A 142 -14.87 -2.25 -2.29
N CYS A 143 -14.56 -0.98 -2.00
CA CYS A 143 -14.51 -0.45 -0.63
C CYS A 143 -15.84 -0.68 0.10
N LYS A 144 -16.97 -0.35 -0.54
CA LYS A 144 -18.32 -0.60 0.01
C LYS A 144 -18.61 -2.09 0.19
N TYR A 145 -18.24 -2.93 -0.77
CA TYR A 145 -18.39 -4.39 -0.67
C TYR A 145 -17.59 -4.97 0.51
N LEU A 146 -16.44 -4.40 0.82
CA LEU A 146 -15.60 -4.77 1.95
C LEU A 146 -16.04 -4.16 3.29
N ASP A 147 -17.10 -3.33 3.30
CA ASP A 147 -17.57 -2.59 4.48
C ASP A 147 -16.48 -1.65 5.05
N PHE A 148 -15.81 -0.93 4.17
CA PHE A 148 -14.83 0.11 4.50
C PHE A 148 -15.40 1.51 4.30
N LYS A 149 -14.83 2.47 5.02
CA LYS A 149 -15.14 3.89 4.87
C LYS A 149 -14.25 4.49 3.77
N ASP A 150 -14.66 5.64 3.24
CA ASP A 150 -13.88 6.38 2.24
C ASP A 150 -12.47 6.73 2.75
N GLU A 151 -12.30 6.94 4.06
CA GLU A 151 -10.99 7.16 4.69
C GLU A 151 -10.07 5.93 4.60
N ASP A 152 -10.61 4.71 4.70
CA ASP A 152 -9.83 3.47 4.57
C ASP A 152 -9.30 3.30 3.14
N LEU A 153 -10.12 3.67 2.14
CA LEU A 153 -9.72 3.70 0.74
C LEU A 153 -8.63 4.75 0.51
N GLU A 154 -8.82 5.97 1.01
CA GLU A 154 -7.82 7.04 0.89
C GLU A 154 -6.49 6.65 1.52
N ASN A 155 -6.51 6.06 2.72
CA ASN A 155 -5.32 5.58 3.40
C ASN A 155 -4.61 4.47 2.60
N SER A 156 -5.36 3.53 2.03
CA SER A 156 -4.80 2.45 1.21
C SER A 156 -4.24 2.97 -0.12
N MET A 157 -4.87 3.99 -0.72
CA MET A 157 -4.34 4.67 -1.91
C MET A 157 -3.00 5.35 -1.60
N ILE A 158 -2.91 6.09 -0.48
CA ILE A 158 -1.66 6.73 -0.06
C ILE A 158 -0.58 5.68 0.21
N ALA A 159 -0.93 4.57 0.86
CA ALA A 159 0.01 3.49 1.15
C ALA A 159 0.60 2.87 -0.13
N ILE A 160 -0.24 2.56 -1.12
CA ILE A 160 0.21 2.01 -2.40
C ILE A 160 0.98 3.05 -3.22
N GLU A 161 0.51 4.29 -3.34
CA GLU A 161 1.24 5.36 -4.02
C GLU A 161 2.63 5.59 -3.39
N GLY A 162 2.71 5.57 -2.06
CA GLY A 162 3.95 5.68 -1.31
C GLY A 162 4.89 4.50 -1.55
N PHE A 163 4.38 3.27 -1.46
CA PHE A 163 5.13 2.06 -1.81
C PHE A 163 5.70 2.14 -3.22
N VAL A 164 4.89 2.58 -4.18
CA VAL A 164 5.36 2.69 -5.56
C VAL A 164 6.51 3.71 -5.66
N LEU A 165 6.33 4.90 -5.11
CA LEU A 165 7.36 5.96 -5.17
C LEU A 165 8.67 5.52 -4.49
N GLU A 166 8.56 4.79 -3.38
CA GLU A 166 9.69 4.22 -2.64
C GLU A 166 10.49 3.21 -3.46
N HIS A 167 9.81 2.48 -4.34
CA HIS A 167 10.36 1.38 -5.13
C HIS A 167 10.44 1.72 -6.62
N TRP A 168 10.33 3.02 -6.99
CA TRP A 168 10.05 3.44 -8.35
C TRP A 168 10.96 2.75 -9.36
N GLU A 169 12.29 2.84 -9.19
CA GLU A 169 13.31 2.28 -10.09
C GLU A 169 13.22 0.76 -10.23
N GLU A 170 12.79 0.05 -9.18
CA GLU A 170 12.76 -1.40 -9.09
C GLU A 170 11.51 -2.01 -9.78
N LEU A 171 10.43 -1.23 -9.92
CA LEU A 171 9.16 -1.68 -10.50
C LEU A 171 9.22 -1.93 -12.01
N GLY A 172 10.24 -1.42 -12.70
CA GLY A 172 10.54 -1.65 -14.11
C GLY A 172 9.31 -1.53 -15.02
N TYR A 173 8.78 -2.68 -15.45
CA TYR A 173 7.71 -2.83 -16.45
C TYR A 173 6.41 -2.06 -16.17
N LEU A 174 6.09 -1.75 -14.90
CA LEU A 174 4.91 -0.93 -14.56
C LEU A 174 5.12 0.58 -14.78
N GLN A 175 6.36 1.02 -15.01
CA GLN A 175 6.72 2.44 -15.18
C GLN A 175 6.46 2.98 -16.58
N ASN A 176 6.23 2.13 -17.60
CA ASN A 176 6.24 2.52 -19.02
C ASN A 176 5.15 3.55 -19.42
N LYS A 177 4.37 3.98 -18.43
CA LYS A 177 3.02 4.47 -18.61
C LYS A 177 2.66 5.60 -17.63
N GLN A 178 3.16 5.57 -16.40
CA GLN A 178 2.95 6.60 -15.38
C GLN A 178 4.11 7.60 -15.32
N ASP A 179 3.81 8.90 -15.20
CA ASP A 179 4.83 9.92 -14.94
C ASP A 179 5.14 9.97 -13.45
N TYR A 180 6.40 9.76 -13.08
CA TYR A 180 6.90 9.86 -11.70
C TYR A 180 6.45 11.16 -11.03
N ASN A 181 6.51 12.29 -11.74
CA ASN A 181 6.15 13.58 -11.22
C ASN A 181 4.65 13.67 -10.92
N GLU A 182 3.80 13.13 -11.80
CA GLU A 182 2.35 13.13 -11.58
C GLU A 182 1.98 12.29 -10.34
N VAL A 183 2.61 11.11 -10.19
CA VAL A 183 2.41 10.23 -9.03
C VAL A 183 2.90 10.92 -7.75
N SER A 184 4.11 11.49 -7.79
CA SER A 184 4.73 12.23 -6.69
C SER A 184 3.87 13.40 -6.25
N GLU A 185 3.33 14.19 -7.18
CA GLU A 185 2.44 15.29 -6.87
C GLU A 185 1.11 14.84 -6.27
N ARG A 186 0.50 13.76 -6.79
CA ARG A 186 -0.73 13.18 -6.20
C ARG A 186 -0.48 12.75 -4.76
N PHE A 187 0.59 12.00 -4.53
CA PHE A 187 0.97 11.53 -3.21
C PHE A 187 1.19 12.72 -2.24
N ILE A 188 1.98 13.72 -2.65
CA ILE A 188 2.21 14.93 -1.85
C ILE A 188 0.88 15.62 -1.53
N ARG A 189 -0.03 15.81 -2.50
CA ARG A 189 -1.32 16.44 -2.26
C ARG A 189 -2.18 15.67 -1.25
N ARG A 190 -2.25 14.34 -1.35
CA ARG A 190 -3.01 13.51 -0.41
C ARG A 190 -2.39 13.58 1.00
N LEU A 191 -1.08 13.42 1.09
CA LEU A 191 -0.37 13.45 2.35
C LEU A 191 -0.41 14.83 3.02
N THR A 192 -0.44 15.92 2.24
CA THR A 192 -0.64 17.29 2.74
C THR A 192 -2.00 17.44 3.40
N LYS A 193 -3.08 16.96 2.76
CA LYS A 193 -4.43 16.97 3.37
C LYS A 193 -4.48 16.19 4.68
N LEU A 194 -3.79 15.05 4.72
CA LEU A 194 -3.68 14.20 5.91
C LEU A 194 -2.92 14.88 7.04
N ALA A 195 -1.79 15.51 6.70
CA ALA A 195 -0.99 16.30 7.63
C ALA A 195 -1.79 17.48 8.18
N GLU A 196 -2.57 18.15 7.34
CA GLU A 196 -3.32 19.32 7.78
C GLU A 196 -4.49 18.96 8.68
N SER A 197 -5.13 17.81 8.43
CA SER A 197 -6.15 17.25 9.33
C SER A 197 -5.57 16.82 10.69
N ASN A 198 -4.26 16.60 10.78
CA ASN A 198 -3.55 16.17 11.99
C ASN A 198 -2.59 17.25 12.54
N LYS A 199 -2.66 18.49 12.04
CA LYS A 199 -1.71 19.56 12.33
C LYS A 199 -1.41 19.76 13.81
N ASN A 200 -2.45 19.84 14.65
CA ASN A 200 -2.28 20.08 16.09
C ASN A 200 -1.48 18.94 16.77
N ARG A 201 -1.70 17.70 16.35
CA ARG A 201 -0.93 16.54 16.84
C ARG A 201 0.52 16.62 16.36
N ILE A 202 0.74 16.91 15.07
CA ILE A 202 2.09 17.08 14.51
C ILE A 202 2.86 18.14 15.28
N ILE A 203 2.27 19.32 15.53
CA ILE A 203 2.91 20.39 16.28
C ILE A 203 3.25 19.97 17.71
N GLY A 204 2.33 19.26 18.39
CA GLY A 204 2.58 18.70 19.72
C GLY A 204 3.79 17.77 19.74
N GLU A 205 3.80 16.78 18.86
CA GLU A 205 4.86 15.77 18.75
C GLU A 205 6.22 16.39 18.37
N VAL A 206 6.23 17.42 17.51
CA VAL A 206 7.46 18.17 17.18
C VAL A 206 8.01 18.89 18.42
N ARG A 207 7.15 19.52 19.22
CA ARG A 207 7.57 20.24 20.43
C ARG A 207 8.15 19.31 21.50
N GLU A 208 7.66 18.09 21.60
CA GLU A 208 8.19 17.08 22.53
C GLU A 208 9.59 16.59 22.10
N SER A 209 9.92 16.69 20.82
CA SER A 209 11.23 16.31 20.29
C SER A 209 12.28 17.43 20.47
N LYS A 210 12.90 17.47 21.66
CA LYS A 210 13.97 18.44 22.01
C LYS A 210 15.03 18.58 20.92
N LYS A 211 15.50 17.45 20.38
CA LYS A 211 16.54 17.42 19.33
C LYS A 211 16.05 18.00 18.01
N LEU A 212 14.80 17.72 17.63
CA LEU A 212 14.22 18.31 16.43
C LEU A 212 14.09 19.82 16.60
N MET A 213 13.59 20.27 17.75
CA MET A 213 13.45 21.71 18.07
C MET A 213 14.78 22.46 18.01
N GLU A 214 15.86 21.88 18.52
CA GLU A 214 17.20 22.48 18.44
C GLU A 214 17.67 22.66 16.99
N LEU A 215 17.51 21.62 16.16
CA LEU A 215 17.88 21.65 14.75
C LEU A 215 17.00 22.63 13.95
N LEU A 216 15.70 22.69 14.24
CA LEU A 216 14.76 23.63 13.62
C LEU A 216 15.11 25.09 13.96
N ARG A 217 15.49 25.35 15.22
CA ARG A 217 15.94 26.68 15.63
C ARG A 217 17.24 27.07 14.93
N LYS A 218 18.20 26.14 14.81
CA LYS A 218 19.44 26.37 14.06
C LYS A 218 19.16 26.71 12.59
N ALA A 219 18.23 25.98 11.95
CA ALA A 219 17.84 26.18 10.56
C ALA A 219 17.26 27.58 10.27
N LYS A 220 16.67 28.27 11.26
CA LYS A 220 16.16 29.64 11.10
C LYS A 220 17.26 30.70 11.01
N VAL A 221 18.41 30.48 11.66
CA VAL A 221 19.47 31.49 11.81
C VAL A 221 20.72 31.19 10.99
N GLY A 222 20.80 30.03 10.33
CA GLY A 222 21.93 29.69 9.48
C GLY A 222 21.69 28.43 8.65
N GLU A 223 22.67 28.09 7.83
CA GLU A 223 22.62 26.87 7.03
C GLU A 223 22.89 25.63 7.88
N LEU A 224 22.12 24.58 7.60
CA LEU A 224 22.33 23.25 8.17
C LEU A 224 23.33 22.46 7.34
N THR A 225 24.15 21.66 8.00
CA THR A 225 24.98 20.67 7.29
C THR A 225 24.12 19.56 6.70
N GLU A 226 24.66 18.78 5.77
CA GLU A 226 23.94 17.64 5.18
C GLU A 226 23.58 16.58 6.23
N GLU A 227 24.44 16.37 7.23
CA GLU A 227 24.16 15.49 8.36
C GLU A 227 22.97 15.99 9.18
N GLU A 228 22.89 17.30 9.40
CA GLU A 228 21.78 17.92 10.13
C GLU A 228 20.47 17.84 9.36
N LYS A 229 20.50 18.09 8.04
CA LYS A 229 19.32 17.89 7.17
C LYS A 229 18.83 16.44 7.21
N SER A 230 19.74 15.48 7.14
CA SER A 230 19.39 14.05 7.27
C SER A 230 18.81 13.72 8.65
N GLN A 231 19.33 14.32 9.73
CA GLN A 231 18.78 14.15 11.06
C GLN A 231 17.37 14.74 11.19
N ILE A 232 17.12 15.94 10.64
CA ILE A 232 15.79 16.55 10.62
C ILE A 232 14.81 15.67 9.85
N GLN A 233 15.19 15.18 8.66
CA GLN A 233 14.36 14.27 7.86
C GLN A 233 13.93 13.05 8.69
N LYS A 234 14.90 12.36 9.33
CA LYS A 234 14.63 11.18 10.16
C LYS A 234 13.71 11.50 11.33
N LEU A 235 13.96 12.60 12.04
CA LEU A 235 13.16 13.01 13.19
C LEU A 235 11.74 13.40 12.80
N MET A 236 11.55 14.11 11.68
CA MET A 236 10.22 14.43 11.14
C MET A 236 9.44 13.18 10.77
N VAL A 237 10.07 12.21 10.10
CA VAL A 237 9.43 10.92 9.80
C VAL A 237 9.05 10.19 11.10
N THR A 238 9.89 10.23 12.13
CA THR A 238 9.57 9.65 13.44
C THR A 238 8.36 10.32 14.09
N VAL A 239 8.27 11.65 14.06
CA VAL A 239 7.09 12.40 14.54
C VAL A 239 5.84 11.98 13.79
N LEU A 240 5.89 11.88 12.46
CA LEU A 240 4.71 11.43 11.71
C LEU A 240 4.30 10.01 12.13
N LYS A 241 5.26 9.11 12.36
CA LYS A 241 5.01 7.74 12.81
C LYS A 241 4.43 7.60 14.22
N THR A 242 4.40 8.65 15.06
CA THR A 242 3.70 8.59 16.35
C THR A 242 2.20 8.82 16.21
N ILE A 243 1.76 9.38 15.08
CA ILE A 243 0.35 9.72 14.83
C ILE A 243 -0.36 8.53 14.16
N PRO A 244 -1.47 8.02 14.73
CA PRO A 244 -2.11 6.78 14.26
C PRO A 244 -2.42 6.74 12.77
N THR A 245 -2.90 7.84 12.19
CA THR A 245 -3.25 7.92 10.77
C THR A 245 -2.05 7.65 9.86
N PHE A 246 -0.86 8.14 10.23
CA PHE A 246 0.37 7.94 9.47
C PHE A 246 0.99 6.55 9.67
N VAL A 247 0.69 5.90 10.80
CA VAL A 247 1.08 4.49 11.05
C VAL A 247 0.36 3.56 10.08
N ILE A 248 -0.95 3.78 9.86
CA ILE A 248 -1.79 2.93 9.02
C ILE A 248 -1.33 2.91 7.55
N ILE A 249 -0.79 4.02 7.04
CA ILE A 249 -0.40 4.17 5.62
C ILE A 249 1.05 3.76 5.31
N SER A 250 1.85 3.36 6.32
CA SER A 250 3.25 2.93 6.15
C SER A 250 4.11 3.87 5.28
N LEU A 251 4.55 4.99 5.86
CA LEU A 251 5.28 6.06 5.17
C LEU A 251 6.53 5.61 4.38
N PRO A 252 6.71 6.06 3.11
CA PRO A 252 7.86 5.73 2.27
C PRO A 252 9.09 6.57 2.64
N GLN A 253 10.03 5.97 3.37
CA GLN A 253 11.11 6.72 4.01
C GLN A 253 12.18 7.23 3.05
N ARG A 254 12.55 6.47 2.01
CA ARG A 254 13.52 6.92 1.01
C ARG A 254 12.93 8.05 0.17
N TYR A 255 11.64 7.96 -0.18
CA TYR A 255 10.95 9.00 -0.94
C TYR A 255 10.76 10.31 -0.15
N LEU A 256 10.46 10.22 1.16
CA LEU A 256 10.25 11.38 2.04
C LEU A 256 11.55 12.10 2.41
N THR A 257 12.20 12.67 1.41
CA THR A 257 13.33 13.59 1.57
C THR A 257 12.91 14.86 2.30
N LEU A 258 13.86 15.60 2.88
CA LEU A 258 13.56 16.86 3.55
C LEU A 258 12.76 17.83 2.64
N PRO A 259 13.15 18.10 1.37
CA PRO A 259 12.35 18.96 0.49
C PRO A 259 10.91 18.48 0.25
N VAL A 260 10.70 17.17 0.19
CA VAL A 260 9.35 16.59 0.03
C VAL A 260 8.54 16.78 1.30
N LEU A 261 9.11 16.49 2.48
CA LEU A 261 8.48 16.72 3.77
C LEU A 261 8.09 18.19 3.96
N MET A 262 8.92 19.13 3.52
CA MET A 262 8.61 20.57 3.58
C MET A 262 7.39 20.96 2.74
N LYS A 263 7.06 20.21 1.68
CA LYS A 263 5.84 20.43 0.89
C LYS A 263 4.59 19.83 1.53
N ILE A 264 4.77 18.82 2.38
CA ILE A 264 3.68 18.05 3.01
C ILE A 264 3.26 18.66 4.35
N LEU A 265 4.24 19.08 5.15
CA LEU A 265 4.01 19.54 6.51
C LEU A 265 3.29 20.90 6.53
N PRO A 266 2.47 21.17 7.58
CA PRO A 266 1.77 22.44 7.71
C PRO A 266 2.71 23.65 7.58
N SER A 267 2.35 24.64 6.78
CA SER A 267 3.25 25.77 6.44
C SER A 267 3.66 26.60 7.67
N ASN A 268 2.83 26.59 8.71
CA ASN A 268 3.07 27.28 9.98
C ASN A 268 3.70 26.38 11.06
N LEU A 269 4.09 25.14 10.73
CA LEU A 269 4.74 24.22 11.66
C LEU A 269 5.96 24.87 12.33
N PHE A 270 6.81 25.56 11.56
CA PHE A 270 8.03 26.19 12.06
C PHE A 270 7.78 27.46 12.89
N SER A 271 6.73 28.23 12.60
CA SER A 271 6.38 29.38 13.44
C SER A 271 5.78 28.88 14.75
N GLU A 272 4.73 28.06 14.67
CA GLU A 272 3.99 27.62 15.86
C GLU A 272 4.78 26.68 16.76
N SER A 273 5.69 25.86 16.22
CA SER A 273 6.56 25.04 17.08
C SER A 273 7.54 25.89 17.89
N LEU A 274 8.03 27.00 17.33
CA LEU A 274 9.13 27.81 17.89
C LEU A 274 8.68 29.04 18.69
N ASP A 275 7.40 29.42 18.63
CA ASP A 275 6.88 30.63 19.28
C ASP A 275 6.60 30.48 20.80
N HIS A 276 6.95 29.34 21.42
CA HIS A 276 6.83 29.09 22.87
C HIS A 276 8.04 28.35 23.44
#